data_AF-W6QPV4-F1
#
_entry.id   AF-W6QPV4-F1
#
_cell.length_a   1.000
_cell.length_b   1.000
_cell.length_c   1.000
_cell.angle_alpha   90.00
_cell.angle_beta   90.00
_cell.angle_gamma   90.00
#
_symmetry.space_group_name_H-M   'P 1'
#
loop_
_entity.id
_entity.type
_entity.pdbx_description
1 polymer ?
#
loop_
_entity_poly.entity_id
_entity_poly.type
_entity_poly.pdbx_seq_one_letter_code
_entity_poly.pdbx_strand_id
1 'polypeptide(L)'
;MPPKRSQSSKDSIEKEGRILLAIQAFKNQEFSNISTTARTFNVPRSTLRDRLSGIQHRATSRANLTKLTAIEEESLRKWIISMDSRGSAPRPSMVREMADLLLKQRGTTPVISVGQNWVTHFVKRHPTLASRFSRRYNYERAKCEDPRIIGEWFDLVV
;
A
#
# COMPACT_ATOMS: atom_id res chain seq x y z
N MET A 1 -26.45 13.50 -9.69
CA MET A 1 -26.05 13.36 -8.27
C MET A 1 -25.01 12.26 -8.15
N PRO A 2 -23.86 12.46 -7.48
CA PRO A 2 -22.95 11.36 -7.18
C PRO A 2 -23.55 10.45 -6.10
N PRO A 3 -23.37 9.12 -6.18
CA PRO A 3 -24.00 8.19 -5.24
C PRO A 3 -23.40 8.31 -3.83
N LYS A 4 -24.24 8.19 -2.80
CA LYS A 4 -23.85 8.17 -1.37
C LYS A 4 -23.00 6.92 -1.07
N ARG A 5 -21.68 7.06 -1.15
CA ARG A 5 -20.68 5.97 -1.04
C ARG A 5 -20.43 5.47 0.40
N SER A 6 -21.00 6.11 1.43
CA SER A 6 -20.60 5.87 2.84
C SER A 6 -21.32 4.72 3.54
N GLN A 7 -22.58 4.43 3.20
CA GLN A 7 -23.34 3.34 3.84
C GLN A 7 -22.84 1.95 3.40
N SER A 8 -22.58 1.75 2.09
CA SER A 8 -22.22 0.42 1.59
C SER A 8 -20.87 -0.10 2.11
N SER A 9 -19.93 0.78 2.45
CA SER A 9 -18.62 0.37 2.97
C SER A 9 -18.70 -0.11 4.43
N LYS A 10 -19.50 0.57 5.27
CA LYS A 10 -19.70 0.16 6.67
C LYS A 10 -20.42 -1.18 6.73
N ASP A 11 -21.47 -1.33 5.92
CA ASP A 11 -22.22 -2.58 5.79
C ASP A 11 -21.34 -3.75 5.34
N SER A 12 -20.34 -3.50 4.48
CA SER A 12 -19.40 -4.54 4.04
C SER A 12 -18.46 -5.01 5.15
N ILE A 13 -18.00 -4.09 5.99
CA ILE A 13 -17.09 -4.41 7.11
C ILE A 13 -17.84 -5.20 8.18
N GLU A 14 -19.05 -4.77 8.52
CA GLU A 14 -19.90 -5.48 9.50
C GLU A 14 -20.26 -6.90 9.04
N LYS A 15 -20.60 -7.07 7.75
CA LYS A 15 -20.84 -8.38 7.14
C LYS A 15 -19.61 -9.28 7.22
N GLU A 16 -18.43 -8.75 6.91
CA GLU A 16 -17.19 -9.52 7.01
C GLU A 16 -16.86 -9.90 8.45
N GLY A 17 -17.12 -9.01 9.42
CA GLY A 17 -16.99 -9.34 10.85
C GLY A 17 -17.84 -10.54 11.27
N ARG A 18 -19.11 -10.59 10.84
CA ARG A 18 -20.00 -11.74 11.11
C ARG A 18 -19.51 -13.03 10.47
N ILE A 19 -18.99 -12.95 9.25
CA ILE A 19 -18.39 -14.10 8.56
C ILE A 19 -17.19 -14.65 9.35
N LEU A 20 -16.30 -13.77 9.84
CA LEU A 20 -15.14 -14.19 10.63
C LEU A 20 -15.54 -14.85 11.94
N LEU A 21 -16.54 -14.30 12.65
CA LEU A 21 -17.10 -14.92 13.85
C LEU A 21 -17.70 -16.30 13.56
N ALA A 22 -18.46 -16.44 12.47
CA ALA A 22 -19.03 -17.71 12.04
C ALA A 22 -17.95 -18.76 11.73
N ILE A 23 -16.85 -18.35 11.08
CA ILE A 23 -15.71 -19.24 10.80
C ILE A 23 -15.04 -19.68 12.11
N GLN A 24 -14.86 -18.77 13.06
CA GLN A 24 -14.25 -19.08 14.35
C GLN A 24 -15.12 -20.05 15.16
N ALA A 25 -16.42 -19.80 15.26
CA ALA A 25 -17.38 -20.69 15.94
C ALA A 25 -17.42 -22.10 15.30
N PHE A 26 -17.38 -22.16 13.96
CA PHE A 26 -17.31 -23.44 13.24
C PHE A 26 -16.01 -24.19 13.52
N LYS A 27 -14.87 -23.50 13.55
CA LYS A 27 -13.56 -24.10 13.89
C LYS A 27 -13.47 -24.56 15.34
N ASN A 28 -14.11 -23.84 16.25
CA ASN A 28 -14.23 -24.20 17.67
C ASN A 28 -15.19 -25.39 17.90
N GLN A 29 -15.80 -25.94 16.85
CA GLN A 29 -16.79 -27.02 16.92
C GLN A 29 -18.05 -26.69 17.74
N GLU A 30 -18.36 -25.40 17.92
CA GLU A 30 -19.61 -24.95 18.57
C GLU A 30 -20.84 -25.37 17.75
N PHE A 31 -20.66 -25.51 16.43
CA PHE A 31 -21.68 -25.95 15.50
C PHE A 31 -21.10 -27.02 14.56
N SER A 32 -21.76 -28.18 14.48
CA SER A 32 -21.32 -29.28 13.60
C SER A 32 -21.66 -29.03 12.12
N ASN A 33 -22.59 -28.12 11.80
CA ASN A 33 -23.09 -27.90 10.44
C ASN A 33 -22.87 -26.46 9.98
N ILE A 34 -22.35 -26.30 8.76
CA ILE A 34 -22.19 -24.99 8.11
C ILE A 34 -23.54 -24.27 8.01
N SER A 35 -24.62 -25.01 7.78
CA SER A 35 -25.96 -24.42 7.63
C SER A 35 -26.51 -23.82 8.91
N THR A 36 -26.25 -24.43 10.06
CA THR A 36 -26.73 -23.92 11.36
C THR A 36 -25.92 -22.68 11.74
N THR A 37 -24.60 -22.76 11.58
CA THR A 37 -23.68 -21.63 11.77
C THR A 37 -24.07 -20.43 10.89
N ALA A 38 -24.35 -20.65 9.61
CA ALA A 38 -24.77 -19.57 8.71
C ALA A 38 -26.06 -18.88 9.18
N ARG A 39 -27.03 -19.64 9.70
CA ARG A 39 -28.30 -19.09 10.23
C ARG A 39 -28.11 -18.32 11.52
N THR A 40 -27.31 -18.83 12.47
CA THR A 40 -27.08 -18.17 13.76
C THR A 40 -26.38 -16.82 13.61
N PHE A 41 -25.39 -16.75 12.72
CA PHE A 41 -24.64 -15.52 12.46
C PHE A 41 -25.26 -14.62 11.36
N ASN A 42 -26.42 -15.01 10.80
CA ASN A 42 -27.12 -14.30 9.72
C ASN A 42 -26.22 -14.00 8.51
N VAL A 43 -25.52 -15.04 8.03
CA VAL A 43 -24.60 -14.99 6.88
C VAL A 43 -25.08 -15.95 5.80
N PRO A 44 -24.97 -15.62 4.49
CA PRO A 44 -25.26 -16.56 3.43
C PRO A 44 -24.39 -17.82 3.51
N ARG A 45 -25.02 -19.00 3.42
CA ARG A 45 -24.33 -20.30 3.50
C ARG A 45 -23.24 -20.46 2.42
N SER A 46 -23.50 -19.96 1.21
CA SER A 46 -22.51 -19.99 0.12
C SER A 46 -21.25 -19.22 0.49
N THR A 47 -21.40 -17.98 0.99
CA THR A 47 -20.28 -17.15 1.41
C THR A 47 -19.47 -17.77 2.55
N LEU A 48 -20.12 -18.37 3.55
CA LEU A 48 -19.43 -19.06 4.63
C LEU A 48 -18.65 -20.29 4.12
N ARG A 49 -19.26 -21.08 3.23
CA ARG A 49 -18.59 -22.23 2.59
C ARG A 49 -17.36 -21.78 1.78
N ASP A 50 -17.51 -20.76 0.95
CA ASP A 50 -16.44 -20.22 0.11
C ASP A 50 -15.25 -19.74 0.95
N ARG A 51 -15.54 -19.08 2.07
CA ARG A 51 -14.53 -18.62 3.03
C ARG A 51 -13.82 -19.78 3.73
N LEU A 52 -14.56 -20.83 4.12
CA LEU A 52 -13.97 -22.06 4.68
C LEU A 52 -13.09 -22.78 3.66
N SER A 53 -13.45 -22.74 2.38
CA SER A 53 -12.62 -23.24 1.26
C SER A 53 -11.41 -22.36 0.93
N GLY A 54 -11.20 -21.24 1.65
CA GLY A 54 -10.01 -20.39 1.55
C GLY A 54 -10.18 -19.11 0.72
N ILE A 55 -11.38 -18.81 0.22
CA ILE A 55 -11.63 -17.57 -0.54
C ILE A 55 -11.59 -16.37 0.42
N GLN A 56 -10.60 -15.50 0.24
CA GLN A 56 -10.40 -14.30 1.06
C GLN A 56 -11.39 -13.17 0.74
N HIS A 57 -11.58 -12.26 1.69
CA HIS A 57 -12.36 -11.05 1.46
C HIS A 57 -11.78 -10.21 0.34
N ARG A 58 -12.62 -9.69 -0.57
CA ARG A 58 -12.11 -8.99 -1.75
C ARG A 58 -11.32 -7.73 -1.39
N ALA A 59 -11.67 -7.05 -0.29
CA ALA A 59 -10.95 -5.86 0.14
C ALA A 59 -9.55 -6.18 0.73
N THR A 60 -9.36 -7.38 1.27
CA THR A 60 -8.04 -7.82 1.79
C THR A 60 -7.24 -8.58 0.73
N SER A 61 -7.91 -9.19 -0.23
CA SER A 61 -7.31 -9.93 -1.32
C SER A 61 -6.61 -8.99 -2.30
N ARG A 62 -5.43 -9.41 -2.76
CA ARG A 62 -4.64 -8.68 -3.75
C ARG A 62 -5.43 -8.59 -5.06
N ALA A 63 -5.46 -7.41 -5.67
CA ALA A 63 -6.08 -7.24 -6.97
C ALA A 63 -5.44 -8.17 -8.01
N ASN A 64 -6.26 -8.83 -8.81
CA ASN A 64 -5.79 -9.66 -9.91
C ASN A 64 -4.99 -8.76 -10.89
N LEU A 65 -3.93 -9.30 -11.52
CA LEU A 65 -3.10 -8.62 -12.53
C LEU A 65 -2.04 -7.63 -12.00
N THR A 66 -1.57 -7.77 -10.76
CA THR A 66 -0.34 -7.07 -10.32
C THR A 66 0.87 -7.59 -11.09
N LYS A 67 1.60 -6.69 -11.77
CA LYS A 67 2.77 -7.05 -12.59
C LYS A 67 3.93 -7.64 -11.78
N LEU A 68 4.14 -7.13 -10.58
CA LEU A 68 5.17 -7.61 -9.65
C LEU A 68 4.57 -8.61 -8.65
N THR A 69 5.36 -9.57 -8.22
CA THR A 69 5.07 -10.46 -7.09
C THR A 69 5.08 -9.68 -5.77
N ALA A 70 4.51 -10.27 -4.71
CA ALA A 70 4.53 -9.63 -3.40
C ALA A 70 5.97 -9.44 -2.86
N ILE A 71 6.86 -10.38 -3.17
CA ILE A 71 8.27 -10.33 -2.76
C ILE A 71 9.02 -9.23 -3.51
N GLU A 72 8.84 -9.12 -4.83
CA GLU A 72 9.46 -8.03 -5.60
C GLU A 72 8.95 -6.66 -5.15
N GLU A 73 7.65 -6.55 -4.88
CA GLU A 73 7.04 -5.31 -4.38
C GLU A 73 7.59 -4.92 -3.00
N GLU A 74 7.80 -5.91 -2.12
CA GLU A 74 8.44 -5.75 -0.81
C GLU A 74 9.90 -5.31 -0.92
N SER A 75 10.67 -5.95 -1.79
CA SER A 75 12.08 -5.60 -2.04
C SER A 75 12.21 -4.17 -2.58
N LEU A 76 11.33 -3.78 -3.51
CA LEU A 76 11.30 -2.41 -4.03
C LEU A 76 10.96 -1.40 -2.92
N ARG A 77 10.02 -1.73 -2.03
CA ARG A 77 9.70 -0.89 -0.86
C ARG A 77 10.90 -0.71 0.05
N LYS A 78 11.58 -1.79 0.42
CA LYS A 78 12.79 -1.77 1.26
C LYS A 78 13.90 -0.95 0.61
N TRP A 79 14.08 -1.08 -0.70
CA TRP A 79 15.05 -0.31 -1.47
C TRP A 79 14.75 1.19 -1.41
N ILE A 80 13.49 1.61 -1.56
CA ILE A 80 13.09 3.03 -1.44
C ILE A 80 13.42 3.57 -0.05
N ILE A 81 13.04 2.84 1.01
CA ILE A 81 13.31 3.25 2.40
C ILE A 81 14.81 3.36 2.66
N SER A 82 15.60 2.41 2.15
CA SER A 82 17.05 2.42 2.26
C SER A 82 17.70 3.59 1.50
N MET A 83 17.13 4.04 0.38
CA MET A 83 17.62 5.24 -0.31
C MET A 83 17.27 6.51 0.47
N ASP A 84 16.05 6.60 1.00
CA ASP A 84 15.60 7.73 1.81
C ASP A 84 16.44 7.90 3.09
N SER A 85 16.78 6.79 3.76
CA SER A 85 17.64 6.82 4.95
C SER A 85 19.07 7.32 4.68
N ARG A 86 19.51 7.30 3.42
CA ARG A 86 20.79 7.86 2.95
C ARG A 86 20.65 9.30 2.45
N GLY A 87 19.50 9.94 2.67
CA GLY A 87 19.20 11.31 2.22
C GLY A 87 18.89 11.43 0.73
N SER A 88 18.67 10.33 0.02
CA SER A 88 18.39 10.32 -1.42
C SER A 88 17.01 9.73 -1.70
N ALA A 89 15.99 10.58 -1.77
CA ALA A 89 14.64 10.11 -2.13
C ALA A 89 14.54 9.81 -3.64
N PRO A 90 14.17 8.58 -4.07
CA PRO A 90 14.00 8.26 -5.48
C PRO A 90 12.87 9.07 -6.10
N ARG A 91 13.10 9.57 -7.32
CA ARG A 91 12.02 10.13 -8.15
C ARG A 91 11.07 9.02 -8.60
N PRO A 92 9.78 9.31 -8.84
CA PRO A 92 8.85 8.32 -9.37
C PRO A 92 9.32 7.65 -10.68
N SER A 93 10.03 8.39 -11.55
CA SER A 93 10.63 7.83 -12.76
C SER A 93 11.65 6.73 -12.46
N MET A 94 12.50 6.93 -11.46
CA MET A 94 13.51 5.97 -11.04
C MET A 94 12.89 4.72 -10.41
N VAL A 95 11.82 4.88 -9.63
CA VAL A 95 11.06 3.73 -9.08
C VAL A 95 10.45 2.89 -10.21
N ARG A 96 9.94 3.56 -11.25
CA ARG A 96 9.39 2.91 -12.45
C ARG A 96 10.47 2.11 -13.19
N GLU A 97 11.64 2.72 -13.42
CA GLU A 97 12.78 2.07 -14.06
C GLU A 97 13.27 0.86 -13.26
N MET A 98 13.35 0.98 -11.93
CA MET A 98 13.73 -0.15 -11.07
C MET A 98 12.70 -1.30 -11.15
N ALA A 99 11.41 -0.98 -11.19
CA ALA A 99 10.36 -1.98 -11.40
C ALA A 99 10.48 -2.67 -12.78
N ASP A 100 10.76 -1.91 -13.84
CA ASP A 100 10.98 -2.45 -15.19
C ASP A 100 12.24 -3.32 -15.25
N LEU A 101 13.31 -2.96 -14.53
CA LEU A 101 14.52 -3.78 -14.41
C LEU A 101 14.23 -5.14 -13.74
N LEU A 102 13.46 -5.16 -12.66
CA LEU A 102 13.04 -6.40 -12.00
C LEU A 102 12.23 -7.29 -12.97
N LEU A 103 11.29 -6.70 -13.70
CA LEU A 103 10.48 -7.43 -14.70
C LEU A 103 11.34 -7.96 -15.85
N LYS A 104 12.34 -7.20 -16.30
CA LYS A 104 13.28 -7.62 -17.34
C LYS A 104 14.15 -8.79 -16.89
N GLN A 105 14.64 -8.78 -15.65
CA GLN A 105 15.42 -9.88 -15.10
C GLN A 105 14.61 -11.18 -14.95
N ARG A 106 13.29 -11.07 -14.76
CA ARG A 106 12.40 -12.23 -14.72
C ARG A 106 12.31 -12.99 -16.05
N GLY A 107 12.79 -12.42 -17.15
CA GLY A 107 12.86 -13.08 -18.45
C GLY A 107 11.49 -13.34 -19.09
N THR A 108 10.46 -12.57 -18.71
CA THR A 108 9.11 -12.75 -19.28
C THR A 108 9.08 -12.21 -20.71
N THR A 109 8.70 -13.05 -21.67
CA THR A 109 8.38 -12.68 -23.05
C THR A 109 6.85 -12.56 -23.20
N PRO A 110 6.29 -11.45 -23.71
CA PRO A 110 6.93 -10.19 -24.12
C PRO A 110 7.43 -9.36 -22.93
N VAL A 111 8.32 -8.39 -23.20
CA VAL A 111 8.84 -7.47 -22.17
C VAL A 111 7.68 -6.64 -21.61
N ILE A 112 7.26 -6.95 -20.38
CA ILE A 112 6.20 -6.23 -19.68
C ILE A 112 6.84 -5.02 -19.00
N SER A 113 6.45 -3.81 -19.39
CA SER A 113 6.77 -2.58 -18.66
C SER A 113 5.63 -2.17 -17.73
N VAL A 114 5.93 -1.48 -16.64
CA VAL A 114 4.89 -0.90 -15.77
C VAL A 114 4.22 0.33 -16.42
N GLY A 115 2.94 0.53 -16.14
CA GLY A 115 2.20 1.67 -16.69
C GLY A 115 2.59 3.01 -16.05
N GLN A 116 2.26 4.13 -16.69
CA GLN A 116 2.62 5.48 -16.24
C GLN A 116 2.18 5.79 -14.79
N ASN A 117 0.96 5.39 -14.43
CA ASN A 117 0.38 5.64 -13.10
C ASN A 117 0.74 4.55 -12.07
N TRP A 118 1.55 3.56 -12.45
CA TRP A 118 1.82 2.41 -11.60
C TRP A 118 2.50 2.82 -10.28
N VAL A 119 3.45 3.76 -10.33
CA VAL A 119 4.17 4.25 -9.13
C VAL A 119 3.22 4.98 -8.18
N THR A 120 2.30 5.80 -8.71
CA THR A 120 1.28 6.49 -7.91
C THR A 120 0.37 5.49 -7.20
N HIS A 121 -0.04 4.42 -7.88
CA HIS A 121 -0.80 3.35 -7.25
C HIS A 121 0.03 2.54 -6.26
N PHE A 122 1.30 2.28 -6.54
CA PHE A 122 2.22 1.60 -5.64
C PHE A 122 2.36 2.38 -4.31
N VAL A 123 2.61 3.69 -4.36
CA VAL A 123 2.67 4.53 -3.15
C VAL A 123 1.33 4.50 -2.39
N LYS A 124 0.19 4.58 -3.09
CA LYS A 124 -1.14 4.46 -2.44
C LYS A 124 -1.37 3.11 -1.75
N ARG A 125 -0.75 2.02 -2.22
CA ARG A 125 -0.86 0.68 -1.60
C ARG A 125 0.01 0.51 -0.36
N HIS A 126 1.08 1.33 -0.22
CA HIS A 126 2.03 1.23 0.89
C HIS A 126 1.98 2.51 1.73
N PRO A 127 1.17 2.56 2.81
CA PRO A 127 1.04 3.75 3.65
C PRO A 127 2.36 4.22 4.30
N THR A 128 3.35 3.34 4.38
CA THR A 128 4.71 3.65 4.84
C THR A 128 5.47 4.56 3.88
N LEU A 129 5.03 4.68 2.62
CA LEU A 129 5.65 5.51 1.61
C LEU A 129 4.79 6.75 1.38
N ALA A 130 5.42 7.91 1.36
CA ALA A 130 4.79 9.17 1.00
C ALA A 130 5.65 9.90 -0.04
N SER A 131 5.00 10.44 -1.07
CA SER A 131 5.66 11.36 -1.99
C SER A 131 5.74 12.75 -1.37
N ARG A 132 6.93 13.34 -1.30
CA ARG A 132 7.13 14.74 -0.90
C ARG A 132 7.71 15.51 -2.08
N PHE A 133 7.18 16.71 -2.32
CA PHE A 133 7.80 17.64 -3.24
C PHE A 133 8.88 18.43 -2.50
N SER A 134 10.06 18.54 -3.11
CA SER A 134 11.06 19.50 -2.65
C SER A 134 10.47 20.91 -2.81
N ARG A 135 10.52 21.69 -1.73
CA ARG A 135 10.20 23.12 -1.82
C ARG A 135 11.41 23.81 -2.43
N ARG A 136 11.17 24.72 -3.37
CA ARG A 136 12.23 25.61 -3.87
C ARG A 136 12.82 26.36 -2.67
N TYR A 137 14.14 26.42 -2.61
CA TYR A 137 14.83 27.18 -1.57
C TYR A 137 14.41 28.66 -1.65
N ASN A 138 14.11 29.29 -0.51
CA ASN A 138 13.67 30.69 -0.52
C ASN A 138 14.85 31.58 -0.97
N TYR A 139 14.63 32.36 -2.02
CA TYR A 139 15.64 33.22 -2.60
C TYR A 139 16.14 34.29 -1.62
N GLU A 140 15.26 34.86 -0.82
CA GLU A 140 15.63 35.84 0.21
C GLU A 140 16.54 35.20 1.26
N ARG A 141 16.23 33.96 1.67
CA ARG A 141 17.06 33.20 2.61
C ARG A 141 18.45 32.92 2.03
N ALA A 142 18.52 32.57 0.74
CA ALA A 142 19.80 32.38 0.05
C ALA A 142 20.65 33.66 0.02
N LYS A 143 20.02 34.84 -0.09
CA LYS A 143 20.73 36.12 -0.01
C LYS A 143 21.26 36.44 1.38
N CYS A 144 20.56 36.00 2.43
CA CYS A 144 20.97 36.21 3.82
C CYS A 144 22.04 35.21 4.29
N GLU A 145 22.34 34.16 3.51
CA GLU A 145 23.38 33.17 3.81
C GLU A 145 24.73 33.56 3.22
N ASP A 146 25.12 34.83 3.33
CA ASP A 146 26.47 35.26 2.99
C ASP A 146 27.46 34.65 4.02
N PRO A 147 28.42 33.82 3.59
CA PRO A 147 29.37 33.17 4.50
C PRO A 147 30.13 34.16 5.37
N ARG A 148 30.36 35.39 4.87
CA ARG A 148 31.09 36.43 5.60
C ARG A 148 30.28 36.96 6.78
N ILE A 149 29.00 37.26 6.54
CA ILE A 149 28.07 37.76 7.56
C ILE A 149 27.80 36.68 8.62
N ILE A 150 27.65 35.42 8.19
CA ILE A 150 27.46 34.29 9.12
C ILE A 150 28.72 34.09 9.97
N GLY A 151 29.92 34.12 9.35
CA GLY A 151 31.19 33.98 10.06
C GLY A 151 31.40 35.07 11.12
N GLU A 152 31.25 36.33 10.72
CA GLU A 152 31.38 37.48 11.62
C GLU A 152 30.40 37.43 12.80
N TRP A 153 29.17 36.93 12.59
CA TRP A 153 28.21 36.74 13.69
C TRP A 153 28.67 35.67 14.69
N PHE A 154 29.18 34.53 14.22
CA PHE A 154 29.68 33.47 15.11
C PHE A 154 30.94 33.90 15.87
N ASP A 155 31.81 34.70 15.25
CA ASP A 155 33.02 35.25 15.89
C ASP A 155 32.69 36.27 16.99
N LEU A 156 31.52 36.92 16.94
CA LEU A 156 31.06 37.90 17.95
C LEU A 156 30.30 37.27 19.14
N VAL A 157 29.80 36.04 19.00
CA VAL A 157 28.97 35.36 20.01
C VAL A 157 29.80 34.39 20.89
N VAL A 158 31.08 34.17 20.53
CA VAL A 158 32.07 33.43 21.34
C VAL A 158 32.92 34.42 22.13
#